data_AF-A0A1C5C5E7-F1
#
_entry.id   AF-A0A1C5C5E7-F1
#
_cell.length_a   1.000
_cell.length_b   1.000
_cell.length_c   1.000
_cell.angle_alpha   90.00
_cell.angle_beta   90.00
_cell.angle_gamma   90.00
#
_symmetry.space_group_name_H-M   'P 1'
#
loop_
_entity.id
_entity.type
_entity.pdbx_description
1 polymer ?
#
loop_
_entity_poly.entity_id
_entity_poly.type
_entity_poly.pdbx_seq_one_letter_code
_entity_poly.pdbx_strand_id
1 'polypeptide(L)'
;PAAGQAVAGAVAQLLRLRAEGRSGEAHVVLCEVAAWPAPRLPVLALALHRAGLAADWTTLLWEASSLPPAGFAAAAGALAAAGRETDCGLLLRQGVARPAAEVADAALALDGAGRQEQARDLLAAFVRVHTPQEAAELARAAGTRLLPLLRAAAREVSGEAEWDLVHALRVAGVPGV
;
A
#
# COMPACT_ATOMS: atom_id res chain seq x y z
N PRO A 1 15.44 -9.15 -19.30
CA PRO A 1 15.43 -8.40 -20.59
C PRO A 1 14.09 -7.76 -20.95
N ALA A 2 12.97 -8.50 -21.04
CA ALA A 2 11.67 -7.95 -21.44
C ALA A 2 11.11 -6.87 -20.49
N ALA A 3 11.24 -7.06 -19.17
CA ALA A 3 10.79 -6.07 -18.18
C ALA A 3 11.55 -4.73 -18.29
N GLY A 4 12.86 -4.77 -18.58
CA GLY A 4 13.67 -3.56 -18.78
C GLY A 4 13.29 -2.78 -20.04
N GLN A 5 12.97 -3.48 -21.13
CA GLN A 5 12.50 -2.85 -22.37
C GLN A 5 11.14 -2.17 -22.18
N ALA A 6 10.19 -2.83 -21.49
CA ALA A 6 8.90 -2.25 -21.18
C ALA A 6 9.04 -0.96 -20.33
N VAL A 7 9.87 -1.00 -19.28
CA VAL A 7 10.14 0.18 -18.45
C VAL A 7 10.78 1.31 -19.27
N ALA A 8 11.79 1.00 -20.09
CA ALA A 8 12.44 2.01 -20.92
C ALA A 8 11.45 2.64 -21.92
N GLY A 9 10.58 1.84 -22.53
CA GLY A 9 9.53 2.32 -23.43
C GLY A 9 8.55 3.26 -22.74
N ALA A 10 8.07 2.92 -21.55
CA ALA A 10 7.17 3.78 -20.77
C ALA A 10 7.83 5.11 -20.40
N VAL A 11 9.10 5.09 -19.96
CA VAL A 11 9.83 6.32 -19.62
C VAL A 11 10.03 7.22 -20.85
N ALA A 12 10.40 6.64 -21.99
CA ALA A 12 10.53 7.37 -23.24
C ALA A 12 9.19 7.99 -23.69
N GLN A 13 8.10 7.25 -23.54
CA GLN A 13 6.76 7.73 -23.84
C GLN A 13 6.34 8.89 -22.92
N LEU A 14 6.57 8.77 -21.61
CA LEU A 14 6.28 9.84 -20.64
C LEU A 14 7.08 11.11 -20.94
N LEU A 15 8.40 10.99 -21.18
CA LEU A 15 9.24 12.14 -21.54
C LEU A 15 8.71 12.87 -22.77
N ARG A 16 8.35 12.12 -23.82
CA ARG A 16 7.77 12.70 -25.04
C ARG A 16 6.46 13.42 -24.76
N LEU A 17 5.53 12.79 -24.05
CA LEU A 17 4.23 13.38 -23.73
C LEU A 17 4.37 14.65 -22.88
N ARG A 18 5.32 14.66 -21.92
CA ARG A 18 5.62 15.84 -21.11
C ARG A 18 6.23 16.96 -21.94
N ALA A 19 7.14 16.65 -22.87
CA ALA A 19 7.71 17.64 -23.79
C ALA A 19 6.67 18.24 -24.74
N GLU A 20 5.67 17.46 -25.14
CA GLU A 20 4.54 17.89 -25.98
C GLU A 20 3.42 18.60 -25.19
N GLY A 21 3.53 18.72 -23.86
CA GLY A 21 2.50 19.32 -23.00
C GLY A 21 1.23 18.47 -22.84
N ARG A 22 1.27 17.18 -23.22
CA ARG A 22 0.13 16.26 -23.26
C ARG A 22 -0.09 15.57 -21.92
N SER A 23 -0.42 16.35 -20.89
CA SER A 23 -0.46 15.87 -19.51
C SER A 23 -1.53 14.81 -19.23
N GLY A 24 -2.69 14.87 -19.90
CA GLY A 24 -3.75 13.87 -19.74
C GLY A 24 -3.33 12.49 -20.25
N GLU A 25 -2.64 12.43 -21.38
CA GLU A 25 -2.15 11.17 -21.94
C GLU A 25 -0.99 10.60 -21.14
N ALA A 26 -0.13 11.46 -20.59
CA ALA A 26 0.90 11.02 -19.66
C ALA A 26 0.26 10.39 -18.41
N HIS A 27 -0.84 10.95 -17.90
CA HIS A 27 -1.58 10.36 -16.78
C HIS A 27 -2.16 8.98 -17.12
N VAL A 28 -2.72 8.79 -18.32
CA VAL A 28 -3.18 7.47 -18.78
C VAL A 28 -2.04 6.44 -18.75
N VAL A 29 -0.84 6.80 -19.22
CA VAL A 29 0.33 5.93 -19.13
C VAL A 29 0.66 5.60 -17.67
N LEU A 30 0.58 6.57 -16.76
CA LEU A 30 0.82 6.33 -15.32
C LEU A 30 -0.17 5.33 -14.71
N CYS A 31 -1.46 5.45 -15.04
CA CYS A 31 -2.47 4.47 -14.60
C CYS A 31 -2.17 3.06 -15.17
N GLU A 32 -1.81 2.96 -16.45
CA GLU A 32 -1.47 1.68 -17.09
C GLU A 32 -0.25 1.01 -16.43
N VAL A 33 0.82 1.76 -16.17
CA VAL A 33 2.05 1.21 -15.57
C VAL A 33 1.88 0.93 -14.08
N ALA A 34 0.98 1.62 -13.37
CA ALA A 34 0.66 1.31 -11.98
C ALA A 34 0.02 -0.08 -11.85
N ALA A 35 -0.78 -0.50 -12.83
CA ALA A 35 -1.42 -1.82 -12.87
C ALA A 35 -0.52 -2.95 -13.40
N TRP A 36 0.75 -2.66 -13.75
CA TRP A 36 1.69 -3.69 -14.17
C TRP A 36 2.01 -4.69 -13.06
N PRO A 37 2.58 -5.88 -13.39
CA PRO A 37 3.10 -6.79 -12.38
C PRO A 37 4.02 -6.07 -11.40
N ALA A 38 3.67 -6.13 -10.11
CA ALA A 38 4.32 -5.38 -9.04
C ALA A 38 5.86 -5.46 -9.00
N PRO A 39 6.52 -6.59 -9.34
CA PRO A 39 7.98 -6.64 -9.40
C PRO A 39 8.63 -5.64 -10.38
N ARG A 40 7.87 -5.01 -11.29
CA ARG A 40 8.37 -3.97 -12.19
C ARG A 40 8.45 -2.59 -11.54
N LEU A 41 7.68 -2.33 -10.48
CA LEU A 41 7.60 -1.02 -9.81
C LEU A 41 8.96 -0.49 -9.35
N PRO A 42 9.81 -1.27 -8.64
CA PRO A 42 11.11 -0.75 -8.18
C PRO A 42 12.04 -0.34 -9.34
N VAL A 43 11.99 -1.09 -10.45
CA VAL A 43 12.79 -0.79 -11.66
C VAL A 43 12.26 0.46 -12.36
N LEU A 44 10.95 0.59 -12.46
CA LEU A 44 10.30 1.77 -13.03
C LEU A 44 10.60 3.03 -12.21
N ALA A 45 10.53 2.94 -10.88
CA ALA A 45 10.85 4.03 -9.99
C ALA A 45 12.29 4.53 -10.20
N LEU A 46 13.26 3.62 -10.28
CA LEU A 46 14.66 3.96 -10.56
C LEU A 46 14.82 4.64 -11.94
N ALA A 47 14.12 4.15 -12.95
CA ALA A 47 14.17 4.72 -14.30
C ALA A 47 13.54 6.12 -14.36
N LEU A 48 12.40 6.34 -13.71
CA LEU A 48 11.73 7.65 -13.61
C LEU A 48 12.61 8.67 -12.90
N HIS A 49 13.22 8.33 -11.76
CA HIS A 49 14.12 9.23 -11.06
C HIS A 49 15.34 9.62 -11.91
N ARG A 50 15.94 8.66 -12.62
CA ARG A 50 17.07 8.93 -13.53
C ARG A 50 16.67 9.82 -14.71
N ALA A 51 15.42 9.76 -15.13
CA ALA A 51 14.87 10.60 -16.20
C ALA A 51 14.37 11.97 -15.71
N GLY A 52 14.51 12.30 -14.42
CA GLY A 52 13.98 13.55 -13.86
C GLY A 52 12.46 13.57 -13.65
N LEU A 53 11.79 12.42 -13.76
CA LEU A 53 10.34 12.26 -13.65
C LEU A 53 9.90 11.91 -12.22
N ALA A 54 10.51 12.55 -11.20
CA ALA A 54 10.18 12.27 -9.80
C ALA A 54 8.72 12.63 -9.46
N ALA A 55 8.15 13.66 -10.09
CA ALA A 55 6.74 14.01 -9.92
C ALA A 55 5.81 12.91 -10.46
N ASP A 56 6.14 12.32 -11.61
CA ASP A 56 5.39 11.20 -12.17
C ASP A 56 5.48 9.95 -11.29
N TRP A 57 6.62 9.73 -10.61
CA TRP A 57 6.72 8.65 -9.61
C TRP A 57 5.76 8.86 -8.43
N THR A 58 5.64 10.09 -7.92
CA THR A 58 4.68 10.42 -6.86
C THR A 58 3.24 10.17 -7.33
N THR A 59 2.88 10.58 -8.55
CA THR A 59 1.56 10.29 -9.13
C THR A 59 1.34 8.78 -9.28
N LEU A 60 2.34 8.04 -9.74
CA LEU A 60 2.25 6.60 -9.89
C LEU A 60 2.00 5.90 -8.54
N LEU A 61 2.68 6.30 -7.47
CA LEU A 61 2.41 5.76 -6.12
C LEU A 61 0.97 6.01 -5.69
N TRP A 62 0.39 7.16 -6.03
CA TRP A 62 -1.02 7.44 -5.78
C TRP A 62 -1.94 6.48 -6.56
N GLU A 63 -1.68 6.26 -7.84
CA GLU A 63 -2.42 5.29 -8.65
C GLU A 63 -2.28 3.85 -8.09
N ALA A 64 -1.06 3.45 -7.69
CA ALA A 64 -0.81 2.17 -7.06
C ALA A 64 -1.55 2.01 -5.72
N SER A 65 -1.72 3.12 -4.97
CA SER A 65 -2.50 3.15 -3.73
C SER A 65 -4.00 2.94 -3.96
N SER A 66 -4.48 3.18 -5.18
CA SER A 66 -5.88 3.00 -5.58
C SER A 66 -6.16 1.62 -6.20
N LEU A 67 -5.15 0.76 -6.34
CA LEU A 67 -5.34 -0.61 -6.84
C LEU A 67 -6.19 -1.43 -5.87
N PRO A 68 -6.92 -2.46 -6.38
CA PRO A 68 -7.60 -3.43 -5.54
C PRO A 68 -6.66 -4.04 -4.49
N PRO A 69 -7.17 -4.51 -3.33
CA PRO A 69 -6.36 -4.93 -2.18
C PRO A 69 -5.16 -5.83 -2.51
N ALA A 70 -5.35 -6.83 -3.38
CA ALA A 70 -4.28 -7.72 -3.80
C ALA A 70 -3.18 -7.03 -4.63
N GLY A 71 -3.55 -6.11 -5.54
CA GLY A 71 -2.61 -5.34 -6.35
C GLY A 71 -1.82 -4.34 -5.52
N PHE A 72 -2.50 -3.66 -4.60
CA PHE A 72 -1.88 -2.77 -3.61
C PHE A 72 -0.89 -3.52 -2.71
N ALA A 73 -1.29 -4.67 -2.14
CA ALA A 73 -0.42 -5.49 -1.31
C ALA A 73 0.81 -5.98 -2.08
N ALA A 74 0.62 -6.40 -3.34
CA ALA A 74 1.73 -6.80 -4.20
C ALA A 74 2.70 -5.64 -4.49
N ALA A 75 2.18 -4.43 -4.74
CA ALA A 75 2.99 -3.23 -4.95
C ALA A 75 3.83 -2.88 -3.72
N ALA A 76 3.23 -2.85 -2.54
CA ALA A 76 3.92 -2.62 -1.27
C ALA A 76 5.01 -3.68 -1.02
N GLY A 77 4.67 -4.96 -1.20
CA GLY A 77 5.60 -6.08 -1.04
C GLY A 77 6.77 -6.05 -2.02
N ALA A 78 6.56 -5.58 -3.25
CA ALA A 78 7.61 -5.43 -4.26
C ALA A 78 8.57 -4.27 -3.93
N LEU A 79 8.04 -3.15 -3.43
CA LEU A 79 8.87 -2.02 -2.98
C LEU A 79 9.73 -2.40 -1.77
N ALA A 80 9.14 -3.03 -0.75
CA ALA A 80 9.87 -3.53 0.41
C ALA A 80 10.95 -4.55 0.02
N ALA A 81 10.61 -5.53 -0.82
CA ALA A 81 11.58 -6.53 -1.28
C ALA A 81 12.76 -5.93 -2.07
N ALA A 82 12.60 -4.73 -2.64
CA ALA A 82 13.65 -3.99 -3.32
C ALA A 82 14.36 -2.97 -2.43
N GLY A 83 14.10 -2.95 -1.11
CA GLY A 83 14.69 -2.01 -0.15
C GLY A 83 14.21 -0.56 -0.31
N ARG A 84 13.05 -0.35 -0.94
CA ARG A 84 12.45 0.98 -1.17
C ARG A 84 11.51 1.34 -0.01
N GLU A 85 12.02 1.30 1.22
CA GLU A 85 11.21 1.44 2.44
C GLU A 85 10.43 2.77 2.51
N THR A 86 11.04 3.88 2.07
CA THR A 86 10.36 5.18 2.05
C THR A 86 9.13 5.19 1.14
N ASP A 87 9.24 4.59 -0.05
CA ASP A 87 8.12 4.50 -1.00
C ASP A 87 7.08 3.49 -0.53
N CYS A 88 7.52 2.35 0.03
CA CYS A 88 6.63 1.35 0.61
C CYS A 88 5.80 1.96 1.73
N GLY A 89 6.45 2.62 2.70
CA GLY A 89 5.76 3.28 3.81
C GLY A 89 4.83 4.41 3.35
N LEU A 90 5.19 5.17 2.31
CA LEU A 90 4.29 6.18 1.73
C LEU A 90 3.04 5.51 1.14
N LEU A 91 3.23 4.47 0.33
CA LEU A 91 2.13 3.72 -0.28
C LEU A 91 1.20 3.14 0.79
N LEU A 92 1.75 2.52 1.84
CA LEU A 92 0.97 1.93 2.93
C LEU A 92 0.13 2.98 3.67
N ARG A 93 0.69 4.15 3.96
CA ARG A 93 -0.05 5.27 4.58
C ARG A 93 -1.13 5.86 3.69
N GLN A 94 -0.96 5.85 2.37
CA GLN A 94 -2.03 6.27 1.45
C GLN A 94 -3.15 5.24 1.41
N GLY A 95 -2.79 3.95 1.49
CA GLY A 95 -3.72 2.84 1.43
C GLY A 95 -4.79 2.85 2.51
N VAL A 96 -4.55 3.44 3.68
CA VAL A 96 -5.53 3.44 4.79
C VAL A 96 -6.76 4.32 4.53
N ALA A 97 -6.76 5.15 3.48
CA ALA A 97 -7.93 5.93 3.09
C ALA A 97 -9.09 5.07 2.52
N ARG A 98 -8.85 3.78 2.26
CA ARG A 98 -9.87 2.83 1.77
C ARG A 98 -10.76 2.30 2.92
N PRO A 99 -11.93 1.72 2.62
CA PRO A 99 -12.79 1.12 3.64
C PRO A 99 -12.07 0.06 4.49
N ALA A 100 -12.46 -0.07 5.76
CA ALA A 100 -11.85 -1.01 6.72
C ALA A 100 -11.78 -2.46 6.19
N ALA A 101 -12.81 -2.92 5.47
CA ALA A 101 -12.82 -4.24 4.85
C ALA A 101 -11.74 -4.40 3.77
N GLU A 102 -11.50 -3.38 2.95
CA GLU A 102 -10.44 -3.42 1.94
C GLU A 102 -9.04 -3.31 2.55
N VAL A 103 -8.89 -2.62 3.68
CA VAL A 103 -7.63 -2.63 4.47
C VAL A 103 -7.39 -4.02 5.04
N ALA A 104 -8.43 -4.68 5.58
CA ALA A 104 -8.35 -6.07 6.04
C ALA A 104 -7.90 -7.02 4.92
N ASP A 105 -8.51 -6.93 3.74
CA ASP A 105 -8.13 -7.75 2.58
C ASP A 105 -6.67 -7.51 2.15
N ALA A 106 -6.22 -6.25 2.16
CA ALA A 106 -4.84 -5.90 1.84
C ALA A 106 -3.84 -6.46 2.88
N ALA A 107 -4.16 -6.33 4.18
CA ALA A 107 -3.34 -6.87 5.25
C ALA A 107 -3.29 -8.42 5.21
N LEU A 108 -4.41 -9.08 4.89
CA LEU A 108 -4.46 -10.53 4.67
C LEU A 108 -3.62 -10.96 3.47
N ALA A 109 -3.65 -10.20 2.37
CA ALA A 109 -2.84 -10.46 1.19
C ALA A 109 -1.33 -10.32 1.49
N LEU A 110 -0.93 -9.32 2.29
CA LEU A 110 0.45 -9.15 2.76
C LEU A 110 0.87 -10.30 3.68
N ASP A 111 0.07 -10.66 4.68
CA ASP A 111 0.34 -11.79 5.57
C ASP A 111 0.47 -13.12 4.79
N GLY A 112 -0.46 -13.37 3.85
CA GLY A 112 -0.42 -14.54 2.97
C GLY A 112 0.80 -14.61 2.06
N ALA A 113 1.39 -13.46 1.72
CA ALA A 113 2.64 -13.36 0.97
C ALA A 113 3.91 -13.41 1.86
N GLY A 114 3.77 -13.65 3.17
CA GLY A 114 4.88 -13.65 4.13
C GLY A 114 5.47 -12.25 4.35
N ARG A 115 4.68 -11.20 4.18
CA ARG A 115 5.05 -9.77 4.36
C ARG A 115 4.43 -9.21 5.63
N GLN A 116 4.64 -9.90 6.76
CA GLN A 116 4.01 -9.57 8.05
C GLN A 116 4.45 -8.21 8.60
N GLU A 117 5.67 -7.77 8.29
CA GLU A 117 6.14 -6.43 8.62
C GLU A 117 5.29 -5.36 7.91
N GLN A 118 5.14 -5.46 6.59
CA GLN A 118 4.33 -4.51 5.83
C GLN A 118 2.84 -4.59 6.20
N ALA A 119 2.34 -5.78 6.56
CA ALA A 119 1.00 -5.93 7.11
C ALA A 119 0.83 -5.16 8.44
N ARG A 120 1.81 -5.25 9.35
CA ARG A 120 1.81 -4.48 10.60
C ARG A 120 1.91 -2.98 10.34
N ASP A 121 2.77 -2.55 9.43
CA ASP A 121 2.92 -1.14 9.07
C ASP A 121 1.62 -0.54 8.53
N LEU A 122 0.89 -1.29 7.70
CA LEU A 122 -0.44 -0.91 7.22
C LEU A 122 -1.44 -0.77 8.36
N LEU A 123 -1.50 -1.77 9.25
CA LEU A 123 -2.43 -1.76 10.39
C LEU A 123 -2.08 -0.67 11.40
N ALA A 124 -0.79 -0.38 11.62
CA ALA A 124 -0.34 0.69 12.49
C ALA A 124 -0.69 2.06 11.89
N ALA A 125 -0.52 2.23 10.58
CA ALA A 125 -0.98 3.41 9.88
C ALA A 125 -2.50 3.59 9.99
N PHE A 126 -3.28 2.51 9.90
CA PHE A 126 -4.73 2.55 10.05
C PHE A 126 -5.14 2.96 11.47
N VAL A 127 -4.59 2.32 12.50
CA VAL A 127 -4.87 2.64 13.92
C VAL A 127 -4.54 4.09 14.26
N ARG A 128 -3.53 4.70 13.63
CA ARG A 128 -3.17 6.11 13.88
C ARG A 128 -4.20 7.12 13.41
N VAL A 129 -5.00 6.79 12.40
CA VAL A 129 -5.89 7.76 11.72
C VAL A 129 -7.37 7.39 11.79
N HIS A 130 -7.68 6.18 12.26
CA HIS A 130 -9.03 5.70 12.46
C HIS A 130 -9.37 5.49 13.94
N THR A 131 -10.66 5.46 14.22
CA THR A 131 -11.18 5.19 15.56
C THR A 131 -10.95 3.73 15.96
N PRO A 132 -10.90 3.43 17.28
CA PRO A 132 -10.85 2.06 17.77
C PRO A 132 -12.01 1.17 17.26
N GLN A 133 -13.18 1.76 17.03
CA GLN A 133 -14.36 1.07 16.51
C GLN A 133 -14.15 0.63 15.05
N GLU A 134 -13.62 1.50 14.19
CA GLU A 134 -13.26 1.15 12.81
C GLU A 134 -12.16 0.08 12.78
N ALA A 135 -11.21 0.11 13.71
CA ALA A 135 -10.20 -0.94 13.85
C ALA A 135 -10.81 -2.28 14.29
N ALA A 136 -11.83 -2.27 15.15
CA ALA A 136 -12.59 -3.46 15.49
C ALA A 136 -13.42 -3.98 14.30
N GLU A 137 -13.99 -3.10 13.48
CA GLU A 137 -14.68 -3.50 12.23
C GLU A 137 -13.73 -4.16 11.23
N LEU A 138 -12.52 -3.61 11.04
CA LEU A 138 -11.46 -4.22 10.25
C LEU A 138 -11.17 -5.65 10.76
N ALA A 139 -11.01 -5.82 12.07
CA ALA A 139 -10.76 -7.14 12.67
C ALA A 139 -11.93 -8.11 12.42
N ARG A 140 -13.18 -7.65 12.47
CA ARG A 140 -14.35 -8.48 12.14
C ARG A 140 -14.34 -8.92 10.68
N ALA A 141 -14.02 -8.02 9.75
CA ALA A 141 -13.94 -8.34 8.33
C ALA A 141 -12.82 -9.36 8.04
N ALA A 142 -11.68 -9.24 8.72
CA ALA A 142 -10.53 -10.12 8.55
C ALA A 142 -10.63 -11.48 9.27
N GLY A 143 -11.57 -11.61 10.21
CA GLY A 143 -11.62 -12.72 11.16
C GLY A 143 -10.43 -12.73 12.14
N THR A 144 -10.29 -13.83 12.88
CA THR A 144 -9.28 -13.95 13.96
C THR A 144 -7.83 -13.98 13.47
N ARG A 145 -7.60 -14.09 12.15
CA ARG A 145 -6.25 -14.22 11.56
C ARG A 145 -5.42 -12.94 11.71
N LEU A 146 -6.01 -11.76 11.52
CA LEU A 146 -5.29 -10.49 11.68
C LEU A 146 -5.21 -10.01 13.12
N LEU A 147 -5.97 -10.60 14.05
CA LEU A 147 -6.07 -10.11 15.42
C LEU A 147 -4.70 -9.98 16.12
N PRO A 148 -3.76 -10.94 16.03
CA PRO A 148 -2.43 -10.78 16.61
C PRO A 148 -1.63 -9.64 15.98
N LEU A 149 -1.70 -9.48 14.65
CA LEU A 149 -0.99 -8.41 13.93
C LEU A 149 -1.57 -7.03 14.26
N LEU A 150 -2.89 -6.90 14.34
CA LEU A 150 -3.56 -5.66 14.68
C LEU A 150 -3.26 -5.22 16.12
N ARG A 151 -3.23 -6.16 17.07
CA ARG A 151 -2.83 -5.86 18.45
C ARG A 151 -1.36 -5.43 18.55
N ALA A 152 -0.47 -6.12 17.86
CA ALA A 152 0.94 -5.74 17.78
C ALA A 152 1.11 -4.34 17.18
N ALA A 153 0.41 -4.05 16.09
CA ALA A 153 0.41 -2.74 15.45
C ALA A 153 -0.12 -1.63 16.37
N ALA A 154 -1.22 -1.86 17.08
CA ALA A 154 -1.75 -0.88 18.04
C ALA A 154 -0.76 -0.61 19.18
N ARG A 155 -0.09 -1.65 19.69
CA ARG A 155 0.95 -1.52 20.72
C ARG A 155 2.17 -0.71 20.24
N GLU A 156 2.54 -0.85 18.97
CA GLU A 156 3.60 -0.04 18.35
C GLU A 156 3.21 1.43 18.19
N VAL A 157 1.90 1.73 18.11
CA VAL A 157 1.39 3.10 18.14
C VAL A 157 1.47 3.68 19.56
N SER A 158 0.82 3.03 20.52
CA SER A 158 0.91 3.37 21.95
C SER A 158 0.25 2.29 22.82
N GLY A 159 0.56 2.29 24.12
CA GLY A 159 -0.15 1.42 25.08
C GLY A 159 -1.64 1.76 25.22
N GLU A 160 -2.00 3.04 25.04
CA GLU A 160 -3.40 3.50 25.03
C GLU A 160 -4.14 2.96 23.80
N ALA A 161 -3.53 3.02 22.61
CA ALA A 161 -4.11 2.49 21.39
C ALA A 161 -4.35 0.97 21.48
N GLU A 162 -3.43 0.21 22.10
CA GLU A 162 -3.66 -1.22 22.36
C GLU A 162 -4.88 -1.44 23.28
N TRP A 163 -4.98 -0.67 24.36
CA TRP A 163 -6.09 -0.79 25.31
C TRP A 163 -7.44 -0.44 24.68
N ASP A 164 -7.50 0.68 23.94
CA ASP A 164 -8.70 1.15 23.26
C ASP A 164 -9.18 0.15 22.19
N LEU A 165 -8.24 -0.39 21.42
CA LEU A 165 -8.53 -1.45 20.45
C LEU A 165 -9.14 -2.67 21.14
N VAL A 166 -8.50 -3.17 22.20
CA VAL A 166 -9.00 -4.34 22.95
C VAL A 166 -10.37 -4.06 23.53
N HIS A 167 -10.62 -2.86 24.04
CA HIS A 167 -11.94 -2.45 24.51
C HIS A 167 -12.98 -2.48 23.38
N ALA A 168 -12.69 -1.86 22.25
CA ALA A 168 -13.59 -1.82 21.09
C ALA A 168 -13.90 -3.22 20.54
N LEU A 169 -12.91 -4.10 20.51
CA LEU A 169 -13.09 -5.50 20.08
C LEU A 169 -14.03 -6.29 21.00
N ARG A 170 -13.97 -6.06 22.32
CA ARG A 170 -14.91 -6.67 23.28
C ARG A 170 -16.31 -6.15 23.10
N VAL A 171 -16.47 -4.84 22.92
CA VAL A 171 -17.77 -4.21 22.64
C VAL A 171 -18.37 -4.75 21.35
N ALA A 172 -17.54 -4.98 20.32
CA ALA A 172 -17.93 -5.54 19.04
C ALA A 172 -18.18 -7.07 19.06
N GLY A 173 -17.96 -7.74 20.20
CA GLY A 173 -18.18 -9.18 20.35
C GLY A 173 -17.21 -10.05 19.57
N VAL A 174 -16.01 -9.55 19.26
CA VAL A 174 -14.98 -10.34 18.55
C VAL A 174 -14.51 -11.48 19.46
N PRO A 175 -14.48 -12.75 19.01
CA PRO A 175 -13.99 -13.85 19.83
C PRO A 175 -12.49 -13.77 20.10
N GLY A 176 -12.05 -14.06 21.33
CA GLY A 176 -10.63 -14.25 21.67
C GLY A 176 -9.86 -12.99 22.10
N VAL A 177 -10.52 -12.00 22.73
CA VAL A 177 -9.95 -10.69 23.13
C VAL A 177 -10.20 -10.34 24.60
#